data_AF-A0A932LGE3-F1
#
_entry.id   AF-A0A932LGE3-F1
#
_cell.length_a   1.000
_cell.length_b   1.000
_cell.length_c   1.000
_cell.angle_alpha   90.00
_cell.angle_beta   90.00
_cell.angle_gamma   90.00
#
_symmetry.space_group_name_H-M   'P 1'
#
loop_
_entity.id
_entity.type
_entity.pdbx_description
1 polymer ?
#
loop_
_entity_poly.entity_id
_entity_poly.type
_entity_poly.pdbx_seq_one_letter_code
_entity_poly.pdbx_strand_id
1 'polypeptide(L)'
;MKTVDLGRQKMDLEAVIGLARQEPVLLLTPDGKELCVAGADDFEKEVQALRNSRAFQNFLDERSAGTGRIALEEIERELQQSR
;
A
#
# COMPACT_ATOMS: atom_id res chain seq x y z
N MET A 1 7.52 1.55 -7.68
CA MET A 1 7.89 1.34 -6.27
C MET A 1 9.03 0.35 -6.22
N LYS A 2 10.17 0.78 -5.65
CA LYS A 2 11.39 -0.03 -5.55
C LYS A 2 11.52 -0.65 -4.15
N THR A 3 11.93 -1.92 -4.07
CA THR A 3 12.15 -2.59 -2.77
C THR A 3 13.64 -2.68 -2.44
N VAL A 4 14.01 -2.33 -1.21
CA VAL A 4 15.36 -2.40 -0.66
C VAL A 4 15.37 -3.25 0.61
N ASP A 5 16.14 -4.33 0.60
CA ASP A 5 16.33 -5.20 1.75
C ASP A 5 17.54 -4.74 2.57
N LEU A 6 17.28 -4.12 3.72
CA LEU A 6 18.29 -3.61 4.65
C LEU A 6 19.01 -4.73 5.42
N GLY A 7 18.48 -5.96 5.41
CA GLY A 7 19.15 -7.15 5.91
C GLY A 7 20.23 -7.66 4.96
N ARG A 8 20.08 -7.41 3.64
CA ARG A 8 21.05 -7.81 2.60
C ARG A 8 22.06 -6.73 2.25
N GLN A 9 21.64 -5.46 2.24
CA GLN A 9 22.52 -4.34 1.90
C GLN A 9 22.42 -3.22 2.92
N LYS A 10 23.57 -2.70 3.33
CA LYS A 10 23.61 -1.47 4.14
C LYS A 10 23.47 -0.28 3.21
N MET A 11 22.51 0.58 3.52
CA MET A 11 22.26 1.80 2.79
C MET A 11 22.10 2.92 3.80
N ASP A 12 22.75 4.06 3.54
CA ASP A 12 22.58 5.23 4.39
C ASP A 12 21.26 5.95 4.07
N LEU A 13 20.85 6.84 4.97
CA LEU A 13 19.60 7.57 4.84
C LEU A 13 19.60 8.51 3.63
N GLU A 14 20.76 9.05 3.25
CA GLU A 14 20.88 9.96 2.10
C GLU A 14 20.58 9.23 0.77
N ALA A 15 21.11 8.01 0.61
CA ALA A 15 20.81 7.15 -0.51
C ALA A 15 19.33 6.72 -0.54
N VAL A 16 18.73 6.41 0.61
CA VAL A 16 17.28 6.13 0.70
C VAL A 16 16.46 7.33 0.22
N ILE A 17 16.79 8.54 0.70
CA ILE A 17 16.10 9.78 0.31
C ILE A 17 16.30 10.05 -1.19
N GLY A 18 17.50 9.83 -1.72
CA GLY A 18 17.80 9.99 -3.14
C GLY A 18 16.91 9.10 -4.02
N LEU A 19 16.68 7.86 -3.62
CA LEU A 19 15.75 6.95 -4.29
C LEU A 19 14.30 7.41 -4.14
N ALA A 20 13.89 7.78 -2.93
CA ALA A 20 12.52 8.22 -2.61
C ALA A 20 12.08 9.51 -3.33
N ARG A 21 13.04 10.33 -3.79
CA ARG A 21 12.76 11.51 -4.62
C ARG A 21 12.36 11.17 -6.06
N GLN A 22 12.67 9.97 -6.54
CA GLN A 22 12.34 9.53 -7.90
C GLN A 22 11.04 8.71 -7.90
N GLU A 23 10.89 7.83 -6.92
CA GLU A 23 9.69 7.01 -6.72
C GLU A 23 9.62 6.51 -5.27
N PRO A 24 8.44 6.13 -4.76
CA PRO A 24 8.32 5.49 -3.45
C PRO A 24 9.20 4.25 -3.30
N VAL A 25 9.85 4.11 -2.14
CA VAL A 25 10.75 3.01 -1.79
C VAL A 25 10.20 2.21 -0.63
N LEU A 26 10.07 0.89 -0.81
CA LEU A 26 9.77 -0.06 0.25
C LEU A 26 11.08 -0.57 0.88
N LEU A 27 11.23 -0.40 2.19
CA LEU A 27 12.34 -0.92 2.97
C LEU A 27 11.89 -2.19 3.70
N LEU A 28 12.60 -3.29 3.47
CA LEU A 28 12.49 -4.50 4.28
C LEU A 28 13.60 -4.47 5.34
N THR A 29 13.21 -4.42 6.60
CA THR A 29 14.14 -4.40 7.73
C THR A 29 14.65 -5.81 8.06
N PRO A 30 15.80 -5.94 8.77
CA PRO A 30 16.31 -7.25 9.17
C PRO A 30 15.36 -8.08 10.05
N ASP A 31 14.46 -7.41 10.79
CA ASP A 31 13.39 -8.06 11.58
C ASP A 31 12.13 -8.38 10.75
N GLY A 32 12.19 -8.22 9.42
CA GLY A 32 11.12 -8.59 8.49
C GLY A 32 9.97 -7.59 8.42
N LYS A 33 10.14 -6.38 8.97
CA LYS A 33 9.13 -5.31 8.86
C LYS A 33 9.28 -4.56 7.56
N GLU A 34 8.14 -4.09 7.06
CA GLU A 34 8.07 -3.28 5.86
C GLU A 34 7.80 -1.82 6.23
N LEU A 35 8.61 -0.91 5.69
CA LEU A 35 8.47 0.53 5.86
C LEU A 35 8.48 1.19 4.48
N CYS A 36 7.62 2.19 4.26
CA CYS A 36 7.61 2.95 3.00
C CYS A 36 8.23 4.34 3.22
N VAL A 37 9.12 4.74 2.31
CA VAL A 37 9.66 6.09 2.24
C VAL A 37 9.24 6.70 0.90
N ALA A 38 8.48 7.78 0.97
CA ALA A 38 7.98 8.52 -0.17
C ALA A 38 8.02 10.03 0.12
N GLY A 39 7.96 10.86 -0.93
CA GLY A 39 7.74 12.29 -0.76
C GLY A 39 6.42 12.53 -0.02
N ALA A 40 6.43 13.45 0.95
CA ALA A 40 5.23 13.75 1.74
C ALA A 40 4.05 14.21 0.87
N ASP A 41 4.34 14.92 -0.23
CA ASP A 41 3.34 15.41 -1.18
C ASP A 41 2.91 14.36 -2.21
N ASP A 42 3.66 13.27 -2.37
CA ASP A 42 3.39 12.27 -3.40
C ASP A 42 2.18 11.41 -3.02
N PHE A 43 2.02 11.09 -1.72
CA PHE A 43 0.83 10.37 -1.26
C PHE A 43 -0.46 11.17 -1.51
N GLU A 44 -0.48 12.46 -1.16
CA GLU A 44 -1.65 13.31 -1.40
C GLU A 44 -1.93 13.39 -2.91
N LYS A 45 -0.91 13.57 -3.75
CA LYS A 45 -1.07 13.59 -5.22
C LYS A 45 -1.60 12.27 -5.77
N GLU A 46 -1.12 11.13 -5.28
CA GLU A 46 -1.60 9.81 -5.69
C GLU A 46 -3.06 9.59 -5.30
N VAL A 47 -3.43 9.99 -4.07
CA VAL A 47 -4.82 9.96 -3.60
C VAL A 47 -5.70 10.85 -4.49
N GLN A 48 -5.27 12.07 -4.80
CA GLN A 48 -6.01 12.97 -5.68
C GLN A 48 -6.12 12.40 -7.11
N ALA A 49 -5.04 11.81 -7.65
CA ALA A 49 -5.05 11.17 -8.96
C ALA A 49 -6.04 9.99 -9.02
N LEU A 50 -6.07 9.16 -7.98
CA LEU A 50 -6.98 8.02 -7.88
C LEU A 50 -8.44 8.46 -7.69
N ARG A 51 -8.69 9.50 -6.87
CA ARG A 51 -10.02 10.11 -6.72
C ARG A 51 -10.55 10.68 -8.03
N ASN A 52 -9.68 11.30 -8.83
CA ASN A 52 -10.06 11.89 -10.11
C ASN A 52 -10.12 10.86 -11.26
N SER A 53 -9.69 9.62 -11.03
CA SER A 53 -9.74 8.55 -12.03
C SER A 53 -11.16 8.05 -12.23
N ARG A 54 -11.78 8.43 -13.35
CA ARG A 54 -13.15 8.01 -13.70
C ARG A 54 -13.30 6.49 -13.79
N ALA A 55 -12.29 5.80 -14.33
CA ALA A 55 -12.31 4.34 -14.40
C ALA A 55 -12.34 3.70 -13.01
N PHE A 56 -11.58 4.26 -12.07
CA PHE A 56 -11.57 3.78 -10.69
C PHE A 56 -12.87 4.08 -9.95
N GLN A 57 -13.43 5.29 -10.11
CA GLN A 57 -14.72 5.63 -9.52
C GLN A 57 -15.85 4.72 -10.05
N ASN A 58 -15.92 4.48 -11.36
CA ASN A 58 -16.89 3.54 -11.95
C ASN A 58 -16.76 2.12 -11.36
N PHE A 59 -15.53 1.64 -11.18
CA PHE A 59 -15.27 0.35 -10.55
C PHE A 59 -15.78 0.30 -9.10
N LEU A 60 -15.58 1.37 -8.32
CA LEU A 60 -16.10 1.45 -6.95
C LEU A 60 -17.62 1.49 -6.93
N ASP A 61 -18.25 2.24 -7.84
CA ASP A 61 -19.71 2.29 -7.99
C ASP A 61 -20.29 0.90 -8.26
N GLU A 62 -19.74 0.17 -9.24
CA GLU A 62 -20.13 -1.20 -9.58
C GLU A 62 -20.01 -2.15 -8.38
N ARG A 63 -18.92 -2.06 -7.62
CA ARG A 63 -18.70 -2.90 -6.43
C ARG A 63 -19.64 -2.53 -5.29
N SER A 64 -19.89 -1.25 -5.07
CA SER A 64 -20.80 -0.77 -4.01
C SER A 64 -22.26 -1.17 -4.25
N ALA A 65 -22.65 -1.29 -5.52
CA ALA A 65 -23.95 -1.76 -5.96
C ALA A 65 -24.11 -3.29 -5.89
N GLY A 66 -23.04 -4.03 -5.58
CA GLY A 66 -23.08 -5.47 -5.41
C GLY A 66 -24.07 -5.91 -4.31
N THR A 67 -24.84 -6.95 -4.60
CA THR A 67 -25.85 -7.50 -3.68
C THR A 67 -25.28 -8.54 -2.70
N GLY A 68 -24.12 -9.13 -3.02
CA GLY A 68 -23.41 -10.06 -2.13
C GLY A 68 -22.71 -9.31 -1.00
N ARG A 69 -23.45 -9.04 0.08
CA ARG A 69 -22.90 -8.51 1.33
C ARG A 69 -22.78 -9.65 2.33
N ILE A 70 -21.58 -9.84 2.88
CA ILE A 70 -21.32 -10.75 4.00
C ILE A 70 -21.15 -9.87 5.24
N ALA A 71 -21.81 -10.24 6.33
CA ALA A 71 -21.65 -9.51 7.58
C ALA A 71 -20.22 -9.68 8.09
N LEU A 72 -19.65 -8.65 8.73
CA LEU A 72 -18.26 -8.72 9.19
C LEU A 72 -18.06 -9.87 10.19
N GLU A 73 -19.07 -10.11 11.03
CA GLU A 73 -19.10 -11.19 12.03
C GLU A 73 -19.07 -12.58 11.38
N GLU A 74 -19.57 -12.72 10.15
CA GLU A 74 -19.53 -13.97 9.39
C GLU A 74 -18.13 -14.24 8.85
N ILE A 75 -17.45 -13.22 8.32
CA ILE A 75 -16.04 -13.30 7.90
C ILE A 75 -15.12 -13.63 9.10
N GLU A 76 -15.34 -12.99 10.24
CA GLU A 76 -14.56 -13.25 11.47
C GLU A 76 -14.67 -14.71 11.92
N ARG A 77 -15.87 -15.31 11.81
CA ARG A 77 -16.08 -16.72 12.13
C ARG A 77 -15.37 -17.65 11.15
N GLU A 78 -15.40 -17.37 9.84
CA GLU A 78 -14.68 -18.18 8.84
C GLU A 78 -13.16 -18.19 9.07
N LEU A 79 -12.59 -17.03 9.39
CA LEU A 79 -11.16 -16.89 9.66
C LEU A 79 -10.72 -17.62 10.94
N GLN A 80 -11.59 -17.70 11.95
CA GLN A 80 -11.33 -18.47 13.17
C GLN A 80 -11.42 -19.99 12.95
N GLN A 81 -12.28 -20.43 12.03
CA GLN A 81 -12.44 -21.85 11.68
C GLN A 81 -11.35 -22.38 10.73
N SER A 82 -10.70 -21.50 9.99
CA SER A 82 -9.63 -21.83 9.03
C SER A 82 -8.23 -21.91 9.67
N ARG A 83 -8.15 -21.92 11.00
CA ARG A 83 -6.92 -21.85 11.80
C ARG A 83 -6.77 -23.08 12.68
#